data_AF-A0A327NJM0-F1
#
_entry.id   AF-A0A327NJM0-F1
#
_cell.length_a   1.000
_cell.length_b   1.000
_cell.length_c   1.000
_cell.angle_alpha   90.00
_cell.angle_beta   90.00
_cell.angle_gamma   90.00
#
_symmetry.space_group_name_H-M   'P 1'
#
loop_
_entity.id
_entity.type
_entity.pdbx_description
1 polymer ?
#
loop_
_entity_poly.entity_id
_entity_poly.type
_entity_poly.pdbx_seq_one_letter_code
_entity_poly.pdbx_strand_id
1 'polypeptide(L)'
;MRFIAVFNQFQTSYGLGFDSFLDAVDFLFWGYEDHELTPEGVYDILTDQATPYEHAGQLLGSASPSSIRTIAKDYLSTIRQVSYFMHPSAG
;
A
#
# COMPACT_ATOMS: atom_id res chain seq x y z
N MET A 1 9.72 -0.63 7.67
CA MET A 1 8.45 -0.61 6.93
C MET A 1 7.63 -1.84 7.29
N ARG A 2 6.49 -1.66 7.96
CA ARG A 2 5.60 -2.74 8.44
C ARG A 2 4.26 -2.76 7.71
N PHE A 3 3.69 -1.61 7.43
CA PHE A 3 2.38 -1.47 6.81
C PHE A 3 2.55 -1.03 5.36
N ILE A 4 1.64 -1.44 4.49
CA ILE A 4 1.60 -1.00 3.09
C ILE A 4 0.19 -0.48 2.83
N ALA A 5 0.09 0.82 2.54
CA ALA A 5 -1.12 1.42 2.01
C ALA A 5 -1.23 1.04 0.53
N VAL A 6 -2.39 0.55 0.13
CA VAL A 6 -2.72 0.20 -1.25
C VAL A 6 -3.82 1.14 -1.73
N PHE A 7 -3.61 1.72 -2.89
CA PHE A 7 -4.51 2.70 -3.50
C PHE A 7 -4.49 2.58 -5.01
N ASN A 8 -5.59 2.97 -5.64
CA ASN A 8 -5.69 3.13 -7.08
C ASN A 8 -5.52 4.59 -7.45
N GLN A 9 -4.74 4.88 -8.47
CA GLN A 9 -4.65 6.21 -9.06
C GLN A 9 -4.62 6.06 -10.58
N PHE A 10 -5.50 6.78 -11.28
CA PHE A 10 -5.64 6.71 -12.75
C PHE A 10 -5.71 5.27 -13.29
N GLN A 11 -6.53 4.41 -12.65
CA GLN A 11 -6.73 2.99 -13.01
C GLN A 11 -5.53 2.07 -12.74
N THR A 12 -4.49 2.56 -12.08
CA THR A 12 -3.32 1.75 -11.70
C THR A 12 -3.27 1.61 -10.18
N SER A 13 -3.10 0.38 -9.68
CA SER A 13 -2.97 0.12 -8.25
C SER A 13 -1.51 0.19 -7.81
N TYR A 14 -1.27 0.88 -6.71
CA TYR A 14 0.05 1.15 -6.14
C TYR A 14 0.12 0.71 -4.68
N GLY A 15 1.33 0.39 -4.23
CA GLY A 15 1.66 0.21 -2.82
C GLY A 15 2.61 1.29 -2.35
N LEU A 16 2.42 1.79 -1.14
CA LEU A 16 3.36 2.66 -0.44
C LEU A 16 3.48 2.19 1.01
N GLY A 17 4.70 2.01 1.50
CA GLY A 17 4.90 1.46 2.83
C GLY A 17 5.24 2.47 3.91
N PHE A 18 4.84 2.10 5.13
CA PHE A 18 4.87 2.91 6.34
C PHE A 18 5.32 2.07 7.53
N ASP A 19 5.81 2.72 8.58
CA ASP A 19 6.15 2.06 9.84
C ASP A 19 4.97 1.99 10.81
N SER A 20 4.03 2.94 10.72
CA SER A 20 2.83 3.02 11.54
C SER A 20 1.58 2.70 10.72
N PHE A 21 0.62 2.00 11.35
CA PHE A 21 -0.70 1.78 10.76
C PHE A 21 -1.45 3.11 10.60
N LEU A 22 -1.31 4.00 11.59
CA LEU A 22 -2.00 5.28 11.61
C LEU A 22 -1.55 6.17 10.46
N ASP A 23 -0.23 6.25 10.21
CA ASP A 23 0.31 7.01 9.08
C ASP A 23 -0.16 6.46 7.72
N ALA A 24 -0.27 5.13 7.59
CA ALA A 24 -0.77 4.49 6.38
C ALA A 24 -2.25 4.84 6.12
N VAL A 25 -3.07 4.87 7.17
CA VAL A 25 -4.50 5.24 7.09
C VAL A 25 -4.65 6.74 6.82
N ASP A 26 -3.88 7.60 7.50
CA ASP A 26 -3.89 9.05 7.26
C ASP A 26 -3.50 9.37 5.81
N PHE A 27 -2.50 8.68 5.27
CA PHE A 27 -2.14 8.81 3.85
C PHE A 27 -3.31 8.48 2.92
N LEU A 28 -4.04 7.39 3.18
CA LEU A 28 -5.20 7.00 2.38
C LEU A 28 -6.35 8.02 2.51
N PHE A 29 -6.55 8.57 3.71
CA PHE A 29 -7.56 9.59 3.98
C PHE A 29 -7.26 10.90 3.25
N TRP A 30 -6.10 11.50 3.51
CA TRP A 30 -5.72 12.77 2.89
C TRP A 30 -5.50 12.63 1.39
N GLY A 31 -4.95 11.49 0.95
CA GLY A 31 -4.80 11.21 -0.47
C GLY A 31 -6.14 11.18 -1.21
N TYR A 32 -7.15 10.56 -0.61
CA TYR A 32 -8.51 10.54 -1.17
C TYR A 32 -9.11 11.95 -1.27
N GLU A 33 -8.95 12.76 -0.23
CA GLU A 33 -9.51 14.12 -0.16
C GLU A 33 -8.81 15.12 -1.12
N ASP A 34 -7.48 15.06 -1.24
CA ASP A 34 -6.68 16.07 -1.98
C ASP A 34 -6.18 15.63 -3.37
N HIS A 35 -6.01 14.33 -3.64
CA HIS A 35 -5.15 13.85 -4.74
C HIS A 35 -5.77 12.83 -5.71
N GLU A 36 -7.11 12.71 -5.73
CA GLU A 36 -7.88 11.81 -6.61
C GLU A 36 -7.42 10.33 -6.60
N LEU A 37 -6.76 9.87 -5.51
CA LEU A 37 -6.51 8.44 -5.33
C LEU A 37 -7.74 7.78 -4.72
N THR A 38 -8.02 6.55 -5.14
CA THR A 38 -9.05 5.71 -4.54
C THR A 38 -8.40 4.75 -3.56
N PRO A 39 -8.64 4.89 -2.25
CA PRO A 39 -8.03 4.03 -1.25
C PRO A 39 -8.60 2.60 -1.34
N GLU A 40 -7.72 1.61 -1.36
CA GLU A 40 -8.11 0.19 -1.41
C GLU A 40 -8.00 -0.46 -0.02
N GLY A 41 -6.90 -0.22 0.70
CA GLY A 41 -6.72 -0.77 2.04
C GLY A 41 -5.29 -0.74 2.55
N VAL A 42 -5.07 -1.37 3.70
CA VAL A 42 -3.76 -1.48 4.34
C VAL A 42 -3.41 -2.95 4.53
N TYR A 43 -2.17 -3.31 4.20
CA TYR A 43 -1.59 -4.63 4.43
C TYR A 43 -0.55 -4.57 5.56
N ASP A 44 -0.65 -5.47 6.54
CA ASP A 44 0.36 -5.66 7.61
C ASP A 44 1.30 -6.81 7.24
N ILE A 45 2.58 -6.49 7.07
CA ILE A 45 3.64 -7.43 6.69
C ILE A 45 3.85 -8.49 7.77
N LEU A 46 3.68 -8.16 9.06
CA LEU A 46 3.96 -9.09 10.15
C LEU A 46 2.88 -10.14 10.32
N THR A 47 1.62 -9.78 10.10
CA THR A 47 0.47 -10.68 10.30
C THR A 47 -0.07 -11.28 9.00
N ASP A 48 0.45 -10.88 7.83
CA ASP A 48 -0.07 -11.22 6.50
C ASP A 48 -1.58 -10.87 6.36
N GLN A 49 -2.04 -9.86 7.09
CA GLN A 49 -3.45 -9.43 7.06
C GLN A 49 -3.62 -8.23 6.14
N ALA A 50 -4.75 -8.20 5.44
CA ALA A 50 -5.16 -7.07 4.61
C ALA A 50 -6.51 -6.56 5.12
N THR A 51 -6.57 -5.27 5.40
CA THR A 51 -7.76 -4.58 5.88
C THR A 51 -8.23 -3.62 4.79
N PRO A 52 -9.40 -3.83 4.19
CA PRO A 52 -9.98 -2.87 3.26
C PRO A 52 -10.16 -1.51 3.91
N TYR A 53 -10.00 -0.45 3.14
CA TYR A 53 -10.25 0.90 3.63
C TYR A 53 -11.74 1.24 3.50
N GLU A 54 -12.32 1.72 4.60
CA GLU A 54 -13.70 2.21 4.65
C GLU A 54 -13.69 3.69 4.99
N HIS A 55 -14.33 4.51 4.16
CA HIS A 55 -14.54 5.92 4.44
C HIS A 55 -15.99 6.14 4.86
N ALA A 56 -16.19 6.64 6.09
CA ALA A 56 -17.52 6.85 6.66
C ALA A 56 -18.44 5.60 6.60
N GLY A 57 -17.86 4.39 6.71
CA GLY A 57 -18.59 3.12 6.63
C GLY A 57 -18.91 2.65 5.20
N GLN A 58 -18.34 3.29 4.17
CA GLN A 58 -18.45 2.87 2.79
C GLN A 58 -17.10 2.40 2.24
N LEU A 59 -17.10 1.26 1.57
CA LEU A 59 -15.95 0.78 0.80
C LEU A 59 -15.82 1.65 -0.45
N LEU A 60 -14.73 2.40 -0.56
CA LEU A 60 -14.44 3.24 -1.72
C LEU A 60 -13.76 2.44 -2.84
N GLY A 61 -12.90 1.50 -2.48
CA GLY A 61 -12.24 0.58 -3.40
C GLY A 61 -13.05 -0.70 -3.65
N SER A 62 -12.91 -1.26 -4.85
CA SER A 62 -13.47 -2.59 -5.21
C SER A 62 -12.52 -3.75 -4.91
N ALA A 63 -11.32 -3.44 -4.38
CA ALA A 63 -10.28 -4.41 -4.13
C ALA A 63 -10.64 -5.33 -2.96
N SER A 64 -10.59 -6.63 -3.21
CA SER A 64 -10.72 -7.64 -2.16
C SER A 64 -9.47 -7.65 -1.25
N PRO A 65 -9.56 -8.15 0.00
CA PRO A 65 -8.38 -8.36 0.85
C PRO A 65 -7.27 -9.17 0.17
N SER A 66 -7.64 -10.14 -0.67
CA SER A 66 -6.69 -10.91 -1.50
C SER A 66 -5.99 -10.06 -2.57
N SER A 67 -6.71 -9.11 -3.18
CA SER A 67 -6.15 -8.17 -4.16
C SER A 67 -5.15 -7.23 -3.48
N ILE A 68 -5.54 -6.62 -2.36
CA ILE A 68 -4.70 -5.73 -1.54
C ILE A 68 -3.40 -6.46 -1.15
N ARG A 69 -3.52 -7.71 -0.67
CA ARG A 69 -2.35 -8.55 -0.34
C ARG A 69 -1.45 -8.79 -1.55
N THR A 70 -2.02 -9.08 -2.71
CA THR A 70 -1.26 -9.34 -3.94
C THR A 70 -0.46 -8.10 -4.36
N ILE A 71 -1.11 -6.93 -4.38
CA ILE A 71 -0.48 -5.66 -4.77
C ILE A 71 0.63 -5.28 -3.77
N ALA A 72 0.37 -5.43 -2.47
CA ALA A 72 1.38 -5.16 -1.44
C ALA A 72 2.61 -6.07 -1.55
N LYS A 73 2.41 -7.36 -1.91
CA LYS A 73 3.51 -8.29 -2.14
C LYS A 73 4.30 -7.97 -3.41
N ASP A 74 3.64 -7.55 -4.47
CA ASP A 74 4.28 -7.10 -5.71
C ASP A 74 5.18 -5.87 -5.47
N TYR A 75 4.67 -4.90 -4.72
CA TYR A 75 5.44 -3.74 -4.26
C TYR A 75 6.69 -4.14 -3.47
N LEU A 76 6.57 -5.08 -2.52
CA LEU A 76 7.70 -5.60 -1.76
C LEU A 76 8.74 -6.30 -2.63
N SER A 77 8.32 -7.10 -3.62
CA SER A 77 9.26 -7.73 -4.54
C SER A 77 10.03 -6.70 -5.37
N THR A 78 9.35 -5.64 -5.82
CA THR A 78 9.96 -4.56 -6.59
C THR A 78 11.01 -3.80 -5.77
N ILE A 79 10.69 -3.42 -4.53
CA ILE A 79 11.64 -2.71 -3.65
C ILE A 79 12.84 -3.59 -3.28
N ARG A 80 12.61 -4.88 -3.01
CA ARG A 80 13.68 -5.83 -2.68
C ARG A 80 14.65 -6.01 -3.85
N GLN A 81 14.14 -5.99 -5.09
CA GLN A 81 15.00 -6.04 -6.27
C GLN A 81 15.83 -4.75 -6.43
N VAL A 82 15.22 -3.58 -6.26
CA VAL A 82 15.93 -2.29 -6.35
C VAL A 82 17.06 -2.19 -5.31
N SER A 83 16.82 -2.65 -4.09
CA SER A 83 17.85 -2.68 -3.03
C SER A 83 18.97 -3.68 -3.31
N TYR A 84 18.72 -4.75 -4.08
CA TYR A 84 19.76 -5.67 -4.51
C TYR A 84 20.70 -5.05 -5.57
N PHE A 85 20.18 -4.21 -6.46
CA PHE A 85 20.96 -3.54 -7.50
C PHE A 85 21.74 -2.31 -7.03
N MET A 86 21.41 -1.75 -5.85
CA MET A 86 22.10 -0.57 -5.27
C MET A 86 23.24 -0.92 -4.30
N HIS A 87 23.82 -2.13 -4.36
CA HIS A 87 25.13 -2.33 -3.76
C HIS A 87 26.18 -1.62 -4.62
N PRO A 88 26.86 -0.55 -4.15
CA PRO A 88 28.06 -0.10 -4.83
C PRO A 88 29.07 -1.25 -4.72
N SER A 89 29.48 -1.79 -5.87
CA SER A 89 30.70 -2.57 -5.96
C SER A 89 31.82 -1.73 -5.37
N ALA A 90 32.22 -2.01 -4.14
CA ALA A 90 33.46 -1.50 -3.58
C ALA A 90 34.60 -2.24 -4.29
N GLY A 91 35.15 -1.60 -5.32
CA GLY A 91 36.32 -2.01 -6.07
C GLY A 91 37.21 -0.81 -6.31
#